data_AF-A0A8X6XD19-F1
#
_entry.id   AF-A0A8X6XD19-F1
#
_cell.length_a   1.000
_cell.length_b   1.000
_cell.length_c   1.000
_cell.angle_alpha   90.00
_cell.angle_beta   90.00
_cell.angle_gamma   90.00
#
_symmetry.space_group_name_H-M   'P 1'
#
loop_
_entity.id
_entity.type
_entity.pdbx_description
1 polymer ?
#
loop_
_entity_poly.entity_id
_entity_poly.type
_entity_poly.pdbx_seq_one_letter_code
_entity_poly.pdbx_strand_id
1 'polypeptide(L)' 'ETFLSPLVMCGPHGLKFNVPIELRLPHCASISPDNWSFALKSSDTPNGEPPEWQNLEHRDGLTSSRVENDYVSVLVDHF' A
#
# COMPACT_ATOMS: atom_id res chain seq x y z
N GLU A 1 -16.68 3.95 -0.40
CA GLU A 1 -15.30 3.46 -0.60
C GLU A 1 -15.11 3.22 -2.09
N THR A 2 -14.01 3.70 -2.67
CA THR A 2 -13.68 3.55 -4.10
C THR A 2 -12.24 3.10 -4.22
N PHE A 3 -11.94 2.17 -5.11
CA PHE A 3 -10.58 1.78 -5.44
C PHE A 3 -9.95 2.80 -6.38
N LEU A 4 -8.80 3.37 -5.98
CA LEU A 4 -8.15 4.49 -6.68
C LEU A 4 -6.86 4.09 -7.38
N SER A 5 -6.28 2.98 -6.97
CA SER A 5 -5.04 2.38 -7.50
C SER A 5 -5.32 0.94 -7.91
N PRO A 6 -4.56 0.39 -8.89
CA PRO A 6 -4.69 -1.00 -9.27
C PRO A 6 -4.37 -1.93 -8.10
N LEU A 7 -4.93 -3.13 -8.12
CA LEU A 7 -4.47 -4.23 -7.28
C LEU A 7 -3.04 -4.59 -7.70
N VAL A 8 -2.09 -4.49 -6.77
CA VAL A 8 -0.69 -4.85 -7.00
C VAL A 8 -0.34 -6.06 -6.14
N MET A 9 0.24 -7.07 -6.77
CA MET A 9 0.81 -8.23 -6.11
C MET A 9 2.32 -8.18 -6.29
N CYS A 10 3.04 -8.10 -5.18
CA CYS A 10 4.49 -8.22 -5.16
C CYS A 10 4.86 -9.63 -4.72
N GLY A 11 5.97 -10.16 -5.21
CA GLY A 11 6.39 -11.51 -4.83
C GLY A 11 7.86 -11.77 -5.06
N PRO A 12 8.40 -12.86 -4.52
CA PRO A 12 7.71 -13.91 -3.73
C PRO A 12 7.29 -13.43 -2.32
N HIS A 13 6.16 -13.94 -1.82
CA HIS A 13 5.66 -13.60 -0.46
C HIS A 13 6.68 -14.00 0.61
N GLY A 14 6.82 -13.17 1.64
CA GLY A 14 7.73 -13.41 2.76
C GLY A 14 9.19 -13.05 2.45
N LEU A 15 9.48 -12.49 1.27
CA LEU A 15 10.79 -11.92 0.98
C LEU A 15 10.99 -10.67 1.84
N LYS A 16 11.91 -10.74 2.80
CA LYS A 16 12.28 -9.60 3.64
C LYS A 16 13.47 -8.84 3.08
N PHE A 17 13.40 -7.53 3.11
CA PHE A 17 14.47 -6.64 2.71
C PHE A 17 15.27 -6.19 3.92
N ASN A 18 16.60 -6.12 3.78
CA ASN A 18 17.47 -5.56 4.81
C ASN A 18 17.32 -4.03 4.95
N VAL A 19 16.82 -3.39 3.90
CA VAL A 19 16.51 -1.96 3.84
C VAL A 19 15.11 -1.82 3.23
N PRO A 20 14.18 -1.07 3.84
CA PRO A 20 12.86 -0.87 3.27
C PRO A 20 12.93 -0.33 1.85
N ILE A 21 12.09 -0.87 0.97
CA ILE A 21 12.01 -0.44 -0.41
C ILE A 21 10.82 0.51 -0.58
N GLU A 22 10.95 1.43 -1.54
CA GLU A 22 9.87 2.32 -1.92
C GLU A 22 9.00 1.67 -3.00
N LEU A 23 7.71 1.48 -2.70
CA LEU A 23 6.70 1.09 -3.66
C LEU A 23 5.88 2.32 -4.06
N ARG A 24 5.83 2.62 -5.37
CA ARG A 24 5.02 3.72 -5.93
C ARG A 24 3.84 3.15 -6.70
N LEU A 25 2.64 3.44 -6.22
CA LEU A 25 1.39 2.99 -6.82
C LEU A 25 0.69 4.18 -7.48
N PRO A 26 0.42 4.13 -8.80
CA PRO A 26 -0.32 5.21 -9.45
C PRO A 26 -1.77 5.26 -8.96
N HIS A 27 -2.35 6.45 -8.87
CA HIS A 27 -3.79 6.62 -8.64
C HIS A 27 -4.38 7.74 -9.51
N CYS A 28 -5.70 7.73 -9.68
CA CYS A 28 -6.41 8.67 -10.54
C CYS A 28 -7.14 9.78 -9.76
N ALA A 29 -6.62 10.16 -8.60
CA ALA A 29 -7.39 10.94 -7.63
C ALA A 29 -6.71 12.28 -7.33
N SER A 30 -7.46 13.37 -7.46
CA SER A 30 -6.94 14.71 -7.16
C SER A 30 -6.77 14.90 -5.66
N ILE A 31 -5.59 15.32 -5.19
CA ILE A 31 -5.37 15.67 -3.79
C ILE A 31 -6.10 16.98 -3.50
N SER A 32 -7.34 16.86 -3.02
CA SER A 32 -8.10 17.95 -2.42
C SER A 32 -8.40 17.55 -0.97
N PRO A 33 -7.63 18.05 0.01
CA PRO A 33 -7.66 17.58 1.40
C PRO A 33 -9.01 17.78 2.10
N ASP A 34 -9.88 18.65 1.58
CA ASP A 34 -11.18 18.96 2.15
C ASP A 34 -12.28 17.93 1.83
N ASN A 35 -12.07 17.01 0.87
CA ASN A 35 -13.16 16.18 0.34
C ASN A 35 -13.01 14.67 0.53
N TRP A 36 -11.85 14.15 0.95
CA TRP A 36 -11.65 12.71 1.10
C TRP A 36 -10.36 12.32 1.85
N SER A 37 -10.32 11.09 2.36
CA SER A 37 -9.15 10.48 2.99
C SER A 37 -8.63 9.30 2.16
N PHE A 38 -7.32 9.10 2.15
CA PHE A 38 -6.68 7.95 1.53
C PHE A 38 -6.48 6.86 2.56
N ALA A 39 -6.77 5.61 2.19
CA ALA A 39 -6.41 4.43 2.96
C ALA A 39 -5.67 3.46 2.06
N LEU A 40 -4.48 3.03 2.48
CA LEU A 40 -3.73 1.99 1.80
C LEU A 40 -4.06 0.65 2.46
N LYS A 41 -4.50 -0.34 1.67
CA LYS A 41 -4.82 -1.68 2.15
C LYS A 41 -3.81 -2.68 1.61
N SER A 42 -3.32 -3.57 2.47
CA SER A 42 -2.46 -4.70 2.08
C SER A 42 -3.02 -6.02 2.58
N SER A 43 -2.49 -7.11 2.05
CA SER A 43 -2.86 -8.46 2.41
C SER A 43 -1.64 -9.38 2.24
N ASP A 44 -1.26 -10.07 3.31
CA ASP A 44 -0.16 -11.05 3.29
C ASP A 44 -0.69 -12.50 3.17
N THR A 45 -1.97 -12.64 2.84
CA THR A 45 -2.64 -13.94 2.80
C THR A 45 -1.95 -14.85 1.78
N PRO A 46 -1.63 -16.11 2.13
CA PRO A 46 -0.97 -17.03 1.22
C PRO A 46 -1.74 -17.27 -0.08
N ASN A 47 -1.01 -17.62 -1.15
CA ASN A 47 -1.61 -17.96 -2.43
C ASN A 47 -2.63 -19.10 -2.30
N GLY A 48 -3.84 -18.87 -2.79
CA GLY A 48 -4.94 -19.85 -2.79
C GLY A 48 -6.02 -19.58 -1.75
N GLU A 49 -5.79 -18.65 -0.81
CA GLU A 49 -6.80 -18.17 0.13
C GLU A 49 -7.32 -16.78 -0.29
N PRO A 50 -8.57 -16.44 0.06
CA PRO A 50 -9.11 -15.11 -0.22
C PRO A 50 -8.32 -14.02 0.54
N PRO A 51 -7.99 -12.89 -0.09
CA PRO A 51 -7.18 -11.86 0.55
C PRO A 51 -7.92 -11.20 1.72
N GLU A 52 -7.32 -11.26 2.90
CA GLU A 52 -7.74 -10.47 4.06
C GLU A 52 -7.10 -9.09 4.00
N TRP A 53 -7.91 -8.07 3.68
CA TRP A 53 -7.48 -6.69 3.53
C TRP A 53 -7.35 -5.97 4.87
N GLN A 54 -6.20 -5.37 5.12
CA GLN A 54 -5.93 -4.61 6.33
C GLN A 54 -5.38 -3.22 5.99
N ASN A 55 -5.78 -2.19 6.74
CA ASN A 55 -5.24 -0.84 6.55
C ASN A 55 -3.78 -0.77 7.03
N LEU A 56 -2.88 -0.23 6.22
CA LEU A 56 -1.45 -0.13 6.49
C LEU A 56 -1.07 1.01 7.46
N GLU A 57 -2.06 1.68 8.05
CA GLU A 57 -1.90 2.95 8.78
C GLU A 57 -1.13 2.84 10.11
N HIS A 58 -0.78 1.63 10.56
CA HIS A 58 -0.17 1.43 11.89
C HIS A 58 0.61 0.11 12.05
N ARG A 59 1.31 -0.40 11.02
CA ARG A 59 2.24 -1.52 11.23
C ARG A 59 3.60 -0.99 11.72
N ASP A 60 3.79 -1.03 13.04
CA ASP A 60 5.09 -1.00 13.74
C ASP A 60 6.00 0.22 13.50
N GLY A 61 5.47 1.35 13.03
CA GLY A 61 6.26 2.58 12.82
C GLY A 61 7.28 2.51 11.67
N LEU A 62 7.34 1.40 10.93
CA LEU A 62 8.21 1.22 9.77
C LEU A 62 7.53 1.63 8.45
N THR A 63 6.21 1.51 8.37
CA THR A 63 5.43 1.83 7.17
C THR A 63 5.03 3.29 7.17
N SER A 64 5.76 4.12 6.42
CA SER A 64 5.37 5.49 6.11
C SER A 64 4.79 5.55 4.71
N SER A 65 3.61 6.16 4.56
CA SER A 65 2.97 6.43 3.28
C SER A 65 2.98 7.93 2.99
N ARG A 66 3.21 8.28 1.72
CA ARG A 66 3.17 9.65 1.21
C ARG A 66 2.31 9.67 -0.03
N VAL A 67 1.36 10.59 -0.08
CA VAL A 67 0.42 10.72 -1.19
C VAL A 67 0.79 11.95 -2.01
N GLU A 68 0.97 11.76 -3.31
CA GLU A 68 1.30 12.79 -4.32
C GLU A 68 0.21 12.80 -5.41
N ASN A 69 0.16 13.81 -6.27
CA ASN A 69 -1.00 14.01 -7.15
C ASN A 69 -1.32 12.82 -8.08
N ASP A 70 -0.29 12.06 -8.46
CA ASP A 70 -0.42 10.97 -9.45
C ASP A 70 -0.05 9.60 -8.87
N TYR A 71 0.45 9.54 -7.63
CA TYR A 71 0.91 8.31 -7.01
C TYR A 71 0.92 8.37 -5.48
N VAL A 72 0.78 7.21 -4.86
CA VAL A 72 1.11 6.99 -3.45
C VAL A 72 2.43 6.25 -3.36
N SER A 73 3.31 6.72 -2.48
CA SER A 73 4.56 6.07 -2.13
C SER A 73 4.43 5.42 -0.75
N VAL A 74 4.90 4.18 -0.61
CA VAL A 74 4.94 3.47 0.67
C VAL A 74 6.27 2.76 0.83
N LEU A 75 6.83 2.84 2.04
CA LEU A 75 7.99 2.04 2.41
C LEU A 75 7.54 0.68 2.95
N VAL A 76 8.06 -0.39 2.37
CA VAL A 76 7.79 -1.78 2.78
C VAL A 76 9.09 -2.54 3.05
N ASP A 77 9.10 -3.36 4.09
CA ASP A 77 10.22 -4.22 4.46
C ASP A 77 10.06 -5.66 3.96
N HIS A 78 8.92 -5.98 3.34
CA HIS A 78 8.68 -7.26 2.69
C HIS A 78 7.70 -7.16 1.52
N PHE A 79 7.69 -8.21 0.70
CA PHE A 79 6.62 -8.54 -0.22
C PHE A 79 5.71 -9.63 0.35
#